data_AF-A0A7C0YC67-F1
#
_entry.id   AF-A0A7C0YC67-F1
#
_cell.length_a   1.000
_cell.length_b   1.000
_cell.length_c   1.000
_cell.angle_alpha   90.00
_cell.angle_beta   90.00
_cell.angle_gamma   90.00
#
_symmetry.space_group_name_H-M   'P 1'
#
loop_
_entity.id
_entity.type
_entity.pdbx_description
1 polymer ?
#
loop_
_entity_poly.entity_id
_entity_poly.type
_entity_poly.pdbx_seq_one_letter_code
_entity_poly.pdbx_strand_id
1 'polypeptide(L)'
;MRPKKLRLDHLVVQRGLADSRSKARAMIMAGVVRVDGKVSDKPGHQVDATATVTVQKKYPPYVSRGGLKLEAAIEAFKVKLRGLSAMDVGASTGGFTDCLLKRGAAKVIAIDVGYGQFDWRLRNDPRVVLLERTNIR
;
A
#
# COMPACT_ATOMS: atom_id res chain seq x y z
N MET A 1 -32.02 -4.70 21.82
CA MET A 1 -31.12 -3.54 21.62
C MET A 1 -30.89 -3.37 20.13
N ARG A 2 -30.95 -2.15 19.58
CA ARG A 2 -30.54 -1.92 18.18
C ARG A 2 -29.04 -2.22 18.06
N PRO A 3 -28.59 -2.96 17.04
CA PRO A 3 -27.18 -3.22 16.86
C PRO A 3 -26.43 -1.90 16.68
N LYS A 4 -25.29 -1.79 17.36
CA LYS A 4 -24.46 -0.59 17.32
C LYS A 4 -23.92 -0.42 15.90
N LYS A 5 -24.34 0.64 15.21
CA LYS A 5 -23.80 0.97 13.88
C LYS A 5 -22.47 1.71 14.02
N LEU A 6 -21.51 1.34 13.18
CA LEU A 6 -20.20 1.97 13.08
C LEU A 6 -19.94 2.39 11.64
N ARG A 7 -19.11 3.41 11.45
CA ARG A 7 -18.62 3.75 10.11
C ARG A 7 -17.73 2.63 9.58
N LEU A 8 -17.89 2.27 8.31
CA LEU A 8 -17.11 1.22 7.69
C LEU A 8 -15.59 1.48 7.77
N ASP A 9 -15.14 2.72 7.56
CA ASP A 9 -13.72 3.07 7.70
C ASP A 9 -13.15 2.84 9.11
N HIS A 10 -13.97 2.96 10.15
CA HIS A 10 -13.58 2.62 11.52
C HIS A 10 -13.55 1.12 11.73
N LEU A 11 -14.61 0.42 11.29
CA LEU A 11 -14.75 -1.02 11.47
C LEU A 11 -13.62 -1.79 10.79
N VAL A 12 -13.18 -1.35 9.61
CA VAL A 12 -12.04 -1.95 8.88
C VAL A 12 -10.74 -1.83 9.68
N VAL A 13 -10.45 -0.66 10.27
CA VAL A 13 -9.24 -0.48 11.10
C VAL A 13 -9.35 -1.25 12.41
N GLN A 14 -10.50 -1.18 13.08
CA GLN A 14 -10.72 -1.87 14.35
C GLN A 14 -10.55 -3.38 14.24
N ARG A 15 -10.83 -3.96 13.06
CA ARG A 15 -10.64 -5.39 12.77
C ARG A 15 -9.25 -5.74 12.24
N GLY A 16 -8.30 -4.81 12.23
CA GLY A 16 -6.95 -5.03 11.71
C GLY A 16 -6.89 -5.27 10.20
N LEU A 17 -7.95 -4.94 9.46
CA LEU A 17 -8.00 -5.12 8.01
C LEU A 17 -7.26 -3.99 7.27
N ALA A 18 -6.95 -2.89 7.97
CA ALA A 18 -6.11 -1.81 7.48
C ALA A 18 -5.33 -1.17 8.65
N ASP A 19 -4.08 -0.77 8.39
CA ASP A 19 -3.19 -0.19 9.42
C ASP A 19 -3.59 1.23 9.85
N SER A 20 -4.43 1.91 9.06
CA SER A 20 -4.85 3.27 9.32
C SER A 20 -6.19 3.59 8.69
N ARG A 21 -6.84 4.66 9.19
CA ARG A 21 -8.11 5.15 8.62
C ARG A 21 -7.96 5.62 7.17
N SER A 22 -6.84 6.22 6.81
CA SER A 22 -6.58 6.65 5.43
C SER A 22 -6.47 5.45 4.50
N LYS A 23 -5.77 4.39 4.93
CA LYS A 23 -5.69 3.11 4.20
C LYS A 23 -7.06 2.45 4.07
N ALA A 24 -7.83 2.36 5.16
CA ALA A 24 -9.19 1.83 5.13
C ALA A 24 -10.09 2.57 4.13
N ARG A 25 -10.07 3.91 4.12
CA ARG A 25 -10.81 4.71 3.14
C ARG A 25 -10.39 4.42 1.70
N ALA A 26 -9.09 4.35 1.44
CA ALA A 26 -8.56 4.04 0.12
C ALA A 26 -8.94 2.63 -0.35
N MET A 27 -9.00 1.66 0.56
CA MET A 27 -9.46 0.29 0.28
C MET A 27 -10.95 0.25 -0.05
N ILE A 28 -11.77 0.94 0.74
CA ILE A 28 -13.21 1.04 0.52
C ILE A 28 -13.48 1.70 -0.84
N MET A 29 -12.90 2.87 -1.11
CA MET A 29 -13.08 3.59 -2.37
C MET A 29 -12.58 2.83 -3.61
N ALA A 30 -11.65 1.89 -3.43
CA ALA A 30 -11.18 1.03 -4.49
C ALA A 30 -12.07 -0.20 -4.75
N GLY A 31 -13.17 -0.35 -4.02
CA GLY A 31 -14.12 -1.44 -4.21
C GLY A 31 -13.61 -2.80 -3.73
N VAL A 32 -12.55 -2.82 -2.91
CA VAL A 32 -11.94 -4.08 -2.43
C VAL A 32 -12.47 -4.52 -1.07
N VAL A 33 -13.26 -3.69 -0.41
CA VAL A 33 -13.93 -4.04 0.86
C VAL A 33 -15.33 -4.55 0.56
N ARG A 34 -15.68 -5.69 1.15
CA ARG A 34 -17.02 -6.28 1.10
C ARG A 34 -17.64 -6.32 2.48
N VAL A 35 -18.93 -5.99 2.54
CA VAL A 35 -19.78 -6.09 3.73
C VAL A 35 -20.89 -7.07 3.39
N ASP A 36 -20.99 -8.16 4.15
CA ASP A 36 -21.95 -9.25 3.93
C ASP A 36 -21.98 -9.74 2.47
N GLY A 37 -20.78 -9.91 1.90
CA GLY A 37 -20.56 -10.39 0.53
C GLY A 37 -20.66 -9.32 -0.57
N LYS A 38 -21.22 -8.14 -0.30
CA LYS A 38 -21.39 -7.06 -1.28
C LYS A 38 -20.27 -6.03 -1.22
N VAL A 39 -19.81 -5.54 -2.37
CA VAL A 39 -18.82 -4.47 -2.42
C VAL A 39 -19.40 -3.21 -1.77
N SER A 40 -18.62 -2.57 -0.91
CA SER A 40 -18.95 -1.27 -0.32
C SER A 40 -17.87 -0.27 -0.68
N ASP A 41 -18.27 0.84 -1.28
CA ASP A 41 -17.40 1.89 -1.83
C ASP A 41 -17.46 3.22 -1.05
N LYS A 42 -18.36 3.32 -0.06
CA LYS A 42 -18.59 4.50 0.77
C LYS A 42 -17.96 4.33 2.16
N PRO A 43 -16.83 5.01 2.48
CA PRO A 43 -16.15 4.83 3.76
C PRO A 43 -16.96 5.27 4.99
N GLY A 44 -17.85 6.25 4.81
CA GLY A 44 -18.75 6.74 5.87
C GLY A 44 -20.02 5.93 6.07
N HIS A 45 -20.23 4.84 5.31
CA HIS A 45 -21.43 4.02 5.41
C HIS A 45 -21.54 3.41 6.81
N GLN A 46 -22.71 3.57 7.44
CA GLN A 46 -23.04 3.01 8.74
C GLN A 46 -23.40 1.53 8.61
N VAL A 47 -22.51 0.66 9.06
CA VAL A 47 -22.65 -0.80 9.01
C VAL A 47 -22.84 -1.35 10.41
N ASP A 48 -23.49 -2.50 10.51
CA ASP A 48 -23.61 -3.22 11.78
C ASP A 48 -22.21 -3.58 12.31
N ALA A 49 -21.96 -3.35 13.60
CA ALA A 49 -20.71 -3.77 14.24
C ALA A 49 -20.46 -5.29 14.10
N THR A 50 -21.50 -6.10 13.93
CA THR A 50 -21.40 -7.56 13.71
C THR A 50 -21.38 -7.98 12.24
N ALA A 51 -21.52 -7.05 11.28
CA ALA A 51 -21.52 -7.37 9.85
C ALA A 51 -20.23 -8.09 9.44
N THR A 52 -20.29 -9.00 8.48
CA THR A 52 -19.08 -9.67 7.97
C THR A 52 -18.34 -8.74 7.03
N VAL A 53 -17.16 -8.28 7.44
CA VAL A 53 -16.31 -7.38 6.64
C VAL A 53 -15.10 -8.14 6.16
N THR A 54 -14.92 -8.20 4.84
CA THR A 54 -13.78 -8.86 4.20
C THR A 54 -13.09 -7.90 3.23
N VAL A 55 -11.80 -8.12 3.03
CA VAL A 55 -11.00 -7.38 2.05
C VAL A 55 -10.54 -8.36 0.99
N GLN A 56 -10.68 -8.00 -0.28
CA GLN A 56 -10.08 -8.77 -1.36
C GLN A 56 -8.56 -8.78 -1.17
N LYS A 57 -7.96 -9.98 -1.11
CA LYS A 57 -6.54 -10.23 -0.76
C LYS A 57 -5.49 -9.43 -1.56
N LYS A 58 -5.86 -8.71 -2.62
CA LYS A 58 -4.94 -8.09 -3.59
C LYS A 58 -4.80 -6.56 -3.47
N TYR A 59 -5.12 -5.90 -2.34
CA TYR A 59 -5.19 -4.43 -2.36
C TYR A 59 -4.63 -3.66 -1.14
N PRO A 60 -3.74 -2.68 -1.43
CA PRO A 60 -2.63 -2.81 -2.37
C PRO A 60 -1.54 -3.69 -1.74
N PRO A 61 -0.85 -4.53 -2.53
CA PRO A 61 0.27 -5.30 -2.02
C PRO A 61 1.47 -4.40 -1.71
N TYR A 62 1.42 -3.10 -1.98
CA TYR A 62 2.51 -2.15 -1.82
C TYR A 62 2.15 -0.98 -0.90
N VAL A 63 3.16 -0.30 -0.35
CA VAL A 63 2.96 0.89 0.53
C VAL A 63 2.22 2.03 -0.15
N SER A 64 2.22 2.09 -1.49
CA SER A 64 1.40 3.03 -2.25
C SER A 64 0.93 2.43 -3.58
N ARG A 65 -0.09 3.04 -4.19
CA ARG A 65 -0.58 2.64 -5.53
C ARG A 65 0.47 2.76 -6.62
N GLY A 66 1.55 3.51 -6.39
CA GLY A 66 2.68 3.60 -7.31
C GLY A 66 3.24 2.23 -7.66
N GLY A 67 3.36 1.32 -6.68
CA GLY A 67 3.93 -0.01 -6.92
C GLY A 67 3.19 -0.84 -7.98
N LEU A 68 1.87 -0.65 -8.14
CA LEU A 68 1.08 -1.33 -9.17
C LEU A 68 1.50 -0.90 -10.59
N LYS A 69 1.97 0.34 -10.76
CA LYS A 69 2.46 0.84 -12.05
C LYS A 69 3.75 0.13 -12.45
N LEU A 70 4.69 0.03 -11.51
CA LEU A 70 5.95 -0.66 -11.76
C LEU A 70 5.74 -2.16 -11.95
N GLU A 71 4.85 -2.76 -11.16
CA GLU A 71 4.47 -4.17 -11.31
C GLU A 71 3.99 -4.47 -12.74
N ALA A 72 3.05 -3.68 -13.25
CA ALA A 72 2.55 -3.83 -14.62
C ALA A 72 3.67 -3.67 -15.66
N ALA A 73 4.61 -2.74 -15.46
CA ALA A 73 5.75 -2.56 -16.36
C ALA A 73 6.71 -3.76 -16.32
N ILE A 74 7.04 -4.28 -15.13
CA ILE A 74 7.90 -5.46 -14.97
C ILE A 74 7.29 -6.67 -15.69
N GLU A 75 5.98 -6.86 -15.57
CA GLU A 75 5.26 -7.96 -16.22
C GLU A 75 5.22 -7.79 -17.74
N ALA A 76 4.87 -6.59 -18.23
CA ALA A 76 4.80 -6.29 -19.65
C ALA A 76 6.16 -6.43 -20.35
N PHE A 77 7.22 -5.91 -19.73
CA PHE A 77 8.58 -5.92 -20.29
C PHE A 77 9.39 -7.16 -19.88
N LYS A 78 8.82 -8.07 -19.09
CA LYS A 78 9.46 -9.31 -18.61
C LYS A 78 10.81 -9.07 -17.91
N VAL A 79 10.90 -8.00 -17.12
CA VAL A 79 12.14 -7.61 -16.41
C VAL A 79 12.43 -8.61 -15.28
N LYS A 80 13.66 -9.13 -15.22
CA LYS A 80 14.12 -10.00 -14.13
C LYS A 80 14.88 -9.17 -13.10
N LEU A 81 14.35 -9.06 -11.88
CA LEU A 81 14.95 -8.26 -10.81
C LEU A 81 15.72 -9.07 -9.76
N ARG A 82 15.57 -10.39 -9.75
CA ARG A 82 16.15 -11.27 -8.73
C ARG A 82 17.65 -11.07 -8.63
N GLY A 83 18.14 -10.68 -7.45
CA GLY A 83 19.56 -10.52 -7.18
C GLY A 83 20.16 -9.20 -7.67
N LEU A 84 19.39 -8.35 -8.37
CA LEU A 84 19.90 -7.09 -8.91
C LEU A 84 19.83 -5.96 -7.89
N SER A 85 20.72 -4.98 -8.06
CA SER A 85 20.56 -3.66 -7.45
C SER A 85 19.74 -2.76 -8.37
N ALA A 86 18.79 -2.02 -7.82
CA ALA A 86 17.95 -1.08 -8.54
C ALA A 86 18.05 0.32 -7.95
N MET A 87 17.77 1.33 -8.76
CA MET A 87 17.68 2.72 -8.34
C MET A 87 16.25 3.21 -8.57
N ASP A 88 15.62 3.71 -7.51
CA ASP A 88 14.27 4.26 -7.50
C ASP A 88 14.36 5.78 -7.36
N VAL A 89 14.20 6.50 -8.47
CA VAL A 89 14.33 7.97 -8.55
C VAL A 89 12.95 8.61 -8.42
N GLY A 90 12.76 9.48 -7.43
CA GLY A 90 11.45 10.00 -7.05
C GLY A 90 10.69 9.01 -6.17
N ALA A 91 11.39 8.39 -5.20
CA ALA A 91 10.87 7.28 -4.41
C ALA A 91 9.61 7.63 -3.59
N SER A 92 9.43 8.90 -3.21
CA SER A 92 8.29 9.44 -2.47
C SER A 92 7.95 8.59 -1.22
N THR A 93 6.76 7.99 -1.18
CA THR A 93 6.32 7.08 -0.11
C THR A 93 6.95 5.69 -0.16
N GLY A 94 7.64 5.33 -1.26
CA GLY A 94 8.34 4.05 -1.44
C GLY A 94 7.56 2.99 -2.22
N GLY A 95 6.55 3.38 -3.00
CA GLY A 95 5.71 2.43 -3.74
C GLY A 95 6.47 1.56 -4.75
N PHE A 96 7.40 2.16 -5.50
CA PHE A 96 8.25 1.45 -6.46
C PHE A 96 9.31 0.62 -5.72
N THR A 97 9.97 1.19 -4.71
CA THR A 97 10.90 0.46 -3.83
C THR A 97 10.28 -0.83 -3.26
N ASP A 98 9.07 -0.78 -2.70
CA ASP A 98 8.40 -1.97 -2.16
C ASP A 98 8.12 -3.02 -3.25
N CYS A 99 7.77 -2.58 -4.46
CA CYS A 99 7.59 -3.46 -5.62
C CYS A 99 8.90 -4.15 -6.02
N LEU A 100 9.99 -3.38 -6.16
CA LEU A 100 11.32 -3.90 -6.49
C LEU A 100 11.78 -4.96 -5.49
N LEU A 101 11.66 -4.68 -4.19
CA LEU A 101 12.05 -5.62 -3.13
C LEU A 101 11.22 -6.89 -3.14
N LYS A 102 9.89 -6.79 -3.33
CA LYS A 102 8.99 -7.96 -3.41
C LYS A 102 9.21 -8.78 -4.68
N ARG A 103 9.66 -8.15 -5.76
CA ARG A 103 10.04 -8.82 -7.01
C ARG A 103 11.49 -9.35 -7.00
N GLY A 104 12.19 -9.22 -5.88
CA GLY A 104 13.45 -9.93 -5.61
C GLY A 104 14.72 -9.11 -5.82
N ALA A 105 14.63 -7.78 -5.97
CA ALA A 105 15.82 -6.93 -5.95
C ALA A 105 16.62 -7.18 -4.66
N ALA A 106 17.94 -7.33 -4.80
CA ALA A 106 18.86 -7.53 -3.68
C ALA A 106 19.08 -6.23 -2.92
N LYS A 107 19.06 -5.09 -3.63
CA LYS A 107 19.27 -3.76 -3.06
C LYS A 107 18.48 -2.72 -3.85
N VAL A 108 17.96 -1.70 -3.16
CA VAL A 108 17.30 -0.54 -3.79
C VAL A 108 17.90 0.75 -3.24
N ILE A 109 18.42 1.60 -4.13
CA ILE A 109 18.81 2.97 -3.80
C ILE A 109 17.61 3.86 -4.09
N ALA A 110 16.94 4.31 -3.03
CA ALA A 110 15.74 5.14 -3.12
C ALA A 110 16.13 6.61 -2.97
N ILE A 111 15.85 7.42 -3.99
CA ILE A 111 16.30 8.81 -4.08
C ILE A 111 15.09 9.71 -4.20
N ASP A 112 15.02 10.75 -3.36
CA ASP A 112 13.96 11.74 -3.44
C ASP A 112 14.44 13.12 -2.97
N VAL A 113 13.86 14.17 -3.55
CA VAL A 113 14.11 15.57 -3.14
C VAL A 113 13.34 15.94 -1.88
N GLY A 114 12.24 15.23 -1.60
CA GLY A 114 11.43 15.35 -0.40
C GLY A 114 12.09 14.79 0.85
N TYR A 115 11.39 14.93 1.98
CA TYR A 115 11.86 14.48 3.29
C TYR A 115 10.69 14.02 4.16
N GLY A 116 10.87 12.90 4.86
CA GLY A 116 9.94 12.41 5.90
C GLY A 116 8.69 11.72 5.35
N GLN A 117 8.67 11.35 4.07
CA GLN A 117 7.51 10.73 3.41
C GLN A 117 7.65 9.21 3.25
N PHE A 118 8.89 8.71 3.25
CA PHE A 118 9.20 7.32 2.98
C PHE A 118 8.67 6.40 4.07
N ASP A 119 8.02 5.29 3.68
CA ASP A 119 7.41 4.35 4.60
C ASP A 119 8.42 3.82 5.64
N TRP A 120 8.02 3.80 6.91
CA TRP A 120 8.90 3.45 8.02
C TRP A 120 9.46 2.04 7.93
N ARG A 121 8.67 1.07 7.47
CA ARG A 121 9.13 -0.32 7.31
C ARG A 121 10.18 -0.41 6.21
N LEU A 122 9.99 0.31 5.10
CA LEU A 122 10.97 0.34 4.01
C LEU A 122 12.25 1.08 4.41
N ARG A 123 12.14 2.17 5.17
CA ARG A 123 13.29 2.92 5.69
C ARG A 123 14.23 2.03 6.51
N ASN A 124 13.66 1.08 7.24
CA ASN A 124 14.40 0.16 8.11
C ASN A 124 14.71 -1.19 7.42
N ASP A 125 14.38 -1.37 6.14
CA ASP A 125 14.75 -2.59 5.41
C ASP A 125 16.25 -2.51 5.05
N PRO A 126 17.09 -3.49 5.44
CA PRO A 126 18.54 -3.45 5.23
C PRO A 126 18.93 -3.47 3.75
N ARG A 127 18.01 -3.80 2.85
CA ARG A 127 18.22 -3.77 1.39
C ARG A 127 18.01 -2.37 0.80
N VAL A 128 17.54 -1.41 1.58
CA VAL A 128 17.26 -0.05 1.11
C VAL A 128 18.39 0.90 1.53
N VAL A 129 18.88 1.67 0.56
CA VAL A 129 19.69 2.86 0.82
C VAL A 129 18.83 4.06 0.47
N LEU A 130 18.42 4.82 1.49
CA LEU A 130 17.53 5.96 1.32
C LEU A 130 18.34 7.27 1.27
N LEU A 131 18.16 8.02 0.19
CA LEU A 131 18.76 9.33 -0.05
C LEU A 131 17.64 10.36 -0.21
N GLU A 132 17.22 10.94 0.91
CA GLU A 132 16.27 12.06 0.94
C GLU A 132 16.97 13.40 0.74
N ARG A 133 16.23 14.45 0.40
CA ARG A 133 16.78 15.78 0.08
C ARG A 133 17.90 15.73 -0.97
N THR A 134 17.83 14.76 -1.86
CA THR A 134 18.88 14.47 -2.84
C THR A 134 18.32 14.64 -4.24
N ASN A 135 18.96 15.52 -5.03
CA ASN A 135 18.71 15.61 -6.46
C ASN A 135 19.61 14.59 -7.18
N ILE A 136 19.09 13.97 -8.24
CA ILE A 136 19.82 12.96 -9.03
C ILE A 136 20.80 13.57 -10.04
N ARG A 137 20.70 14.89 -10.30
CA ARG A 137 21.57 15.63 -11.22
C ARG A 137 22.82 16.16 -10.55
#